data_AF-A0A093PMB5-F1
#
_entry.id   AF-A0A093PMB5-F1
#
_cell.length_a   1.000
_cell.length_b   1.000
_cell.length_c   1.000
_cell.angle_alpha   90.00
_cell.angle_beta   90.00
_cell.angle_gamma   90.00
#
_symmetry.space_group_name_H-M   'P 1'
#
loop_
_entity.id
_entity.type
_entity.pdbx_description
1 polymer ?
#
loop_
_entity_poly.entity_id
_entity_poly.type
_entity_poly.pdbx_seq_one_letter_code
_entity_poly.pdbx_strand_id
1 'polypeptide(L)'
;KGKGMIGNLSSMGLAIQALESSRKFQAPRRWDRAQAFHMVQTHEQEYTQPMVIARVLPGLVGKSYLNAGRVVLPPPKCPQTDSCPSPLMVQYSITNTLKNYFHYSTSVCVPPGSRLLQVLQVARDEKPQIFSFETVNYDHLGPFVVSIHGLAGNTTERTYWQFFSCWSPLQQGVGTYRPKNWEHIQAIFSTY
;
A
#
# COMPACT_ATOMS: atom_id res chain seq x y z
N LYS A 1 -4.68 -19.76 17.35
CA LYS A 1 -3.30 -19.90 16.80
C LYS A 1 -3.11 -18.83 15.74
N GLY A 2 -2.40 -17.74 16.07
CA GLY A 2 -2.13 -16.64 15.13
C GLY A 2 -1.09 -17.07 14.11
N LYS A 3 -1.35 -16.80 12.83
CA LYS A 3 -0.52 -17.16 11.68
C LYS A 3 0.76 -16.32 11.63
N GLY A 4 1.54 -16.21 12.71
CA GLY A 4 2.89 -15.60 12.84
C GLY A 4 3.19 -14.23 12.22
N MET A 5 2.23 -13.59 11.56
CA MET A 5 2.30 -12.23 11.06
C MET A 5 2.11 -11.25 12.22
N ILE A 6 3.00 -10.27 12.33
CA ILE A 6 2.86 -9.16 13.29
C ILE A 6 2.47 -7.90 12.52
N GLY A 7 1.24 -7.43 12.74
CA GLY A 7 0.68 -6.34 11.95
C GLY A 7 0.36 -6.79 10.53
N ASN A 8 0.89 -6.09 9.52
CA ASN A 8 0.75 -6.38 8.09
C ASN A 8 2.14 -6.46 7.39
N LEU A 9 2.17 -6.74 6.09
CA LEU A 9 3.40 -6.83 5.27
C LEU A 9 4.30 -5.58 5.39
N SER A 10 3.69 -4.40 5.48
CA SER A 10 4.39 -3.11 5.58
C SER A 10 4.99 -2.84 6.96
N SER A 11 4.40 -3.38 8.03
CA SER A 11 4.88 -3.23 9.41
C SER A 11 5.71 -4.41 9.91
N MET A 12 5.58 -5.58 9.28
CA MET A 12 6.19 -6.83 9.72
C MET A 12 7.72 -6.75 9.75
N GLY A 13 8.34 -6.09 8.77
CA GLY A 13 9.80 -5.88 8.75
C GLY A 13 10.31 -5.10 9.97
N LEU A 14 9.60 -4.03 10.37
CA LEU A 14 9.94 -3.24 11.55
C LEU A 14 9.67 -4.01 12.84
N ALA A 15 8.57 -4.77 12.90
CA ALA A 15 8.24 -5.60 14.05
C ALA A 15 9.30 -6.70 14.29
N ILE A 16 9.80 -7.35 13.24
CA ILE A 16 10.88 -8.34 13.33
C ILE A 16 12.15 -7.68 13.89
N GLN A 17 12.54 -6.52 13.36
CA GLN A 17 13.74 -5.80 13.83
C GLN A 17 13.62 -5.37 15.30
N ALA A 18 12.45 -4.85 15.70
CA ALA A 18 12.18 -4.46 17.08
C ALA A 18 12.27 -5.67 18.03
N LEU A 19 11.68 -6.81 17.68
CA LEU A 19 11.71 -8.02 18.48
C LEU A 19 13.11 -8.64 18.57
N GLU A 20 13.87 -8.61 17.47
CA GLU A 20 15.26 -9.06 17.45
C GLU A 20 16.16 -8.19 18.35
N SER A 21 15.90 -6.88 18.41
CA SER A 21 16.63 -5.96 19.28
C SER A 21 16.19 -5.99 20.75
N SER A 22 14.97 -6.46 21.05
CA SER A 22 14.36 -6.43 22.39
C SER A 22 14.16 -7.81 23.01
N ARG A 23 14.93 -8.83 22.59
CA ARG A 23 14.84 -10.23 23.09
C ARG A 23 14.79 -10.37 24.61
N LYS A 24 15.40 -9.45 25.37
CA LYS A 24 15.43 -9.42 26.84
C LYS A 24 14.05 -9.20 27.50
N PHE A 25 13.06 -8.69 26.76
CA PHE A 25 11.75 -8.30 27.30
C PHE A 25 10.59 -9.20 26.82
N GLN A 26 10.88 -10.34 26.20
CA GLN A 26 9.86 -11.24 25.66
C GLN A 26 9.38 -12.26 26.71
N ALA A 27 8.35 -11.92 27.49
CA ALA A 27 7.58 -12.87 28.31
C ALA A 27 6.11 -12.43 28.38
N PRO A 28 5.10 -13.35 28.40
CA PRO A 28 5.21 -14.80 28.61
C PRO A 28 5.24 -15.66 27.33
N ARG A 29 4.87 -15.11 26.16
CA ARG A 29 4.83 -15.88 24.90
C ARG A 29 6.07 -15.59 24.06
N ARG A 30 6.97 -16.57 23.97
CA ARG A 30 8.17 -16.48 23.14
C ARG A 30 7.78 -16.34 21.67
N TRP A 31 8.37 -15.35 21.02
CA TRP A 31 8.24 -15.12 19.58
C TRP A 31 9.00 -16.20 18.80
N ASP A 32 8.35 -16.80 17.80
CA ASP A 32 8.98 -17.78 16.92
C ASP A 32 9.48 -17.11 15.65
N ARG A 33 10.80 -16.92 15.59
CA ARG A 33 11.49 -16.35 14.44
C ARG A 33 11.28 -17.20 13.19
N ALA A 34 11.37 -18.53 13.27
CA ALA A 34 11.26 -19.39 12.09
C ALA A 34 9.85 -19.26 11.47
N GLN A 35 8.83 -19.15 12.31
CA GLN A 35 7.45 -18.96 11.87
C GLN A 35 7.25 -17.65 11.09
N ALA A 36 7.86 -16.56 11.56
CA ALA A 36 7.75 -15.25 10.93
C ALA A 36 8.47 -15.17 9.57
N PHE A 37 9.66 -15.77 9.49
CA PHE A 37 10.42 -15.83 8.24
C PHE A 37 9.71 -16.70 7.21
N HIS A 38 9.12 -17.81 7.64
CA HIS A 38 8.31 -18.66 6.77
C HIS A 38 7.15 -17.88 6.15
N MET A 39 6.47 -17.00 6.88
CA MET A 39 5.41 -16.16 6.30
C MET A 39 5.90 -15.14 5.29
N VAL A 40 7.07 -14.52 5.53
CA VAL A 40 7.65 -13.59 4.57
C VAL A 40 7.96 -14.32 3.25
N GLN A 41 8.50 -15.54 3.33
CA GLN A 41 8.76 -16.39 2.17
C GLN A 41 7.47 -16.82 1.46
N THR A 42 6.46 -17.27 2.20
CA THR A 42 5.17 -17.70 1.62
C THR A 42 4.45 -16.56 0.90
N HIS A 43 4.66 -15.32 1.30
CA HIS A 43 4.06 -14.13 0.68
C HIS A 43 5.08 -13.33 -0.13
N GLU A 44 6.21 -13.92 -0.56
CA GLU A 44 7.28 -13.23 -1.31
C GLU A 44 6.73 -12.51 -2.55
N GLN A 45 5.78 -13.14 -3.26
CA GLN A 45 5.12 -12.55 -4.43
C GLN A 45 4.27 -11.31 -4.11
N GLU A 46 3.95 -11.06 -2.84
CA GLU A 46 3.22 -9.87 -2.39
C GLU A 46 4.16 -8.70 -2.05
N TYR A 47 5.45 -8.97 -1.85
CA TYR A 47 6.50 -7.97 -1.62
C TYR A 47 6.97 -7.36 -2.95
N THR A 48 6.08 -6.65 -3.63
CA THR A 48 6.37 -6.02 -4.94
C THR A 48 6.93 -4.61 -4.82
N GLN A 49 6.88 -4.01 -3.63
CA GLN A 49 7.31 -2.63 -3.40
C GLN A 49 8.75 -2.56 -2.87
N PRO A 50 9.66 -1.81 -3.52
CA PRO A 50 11.05 -1.68 -3.09
C PRO A 50 11.21 -1.25 -1.62
N MET A 51 10.33 -0.37 -1.12
CA MET A 51 10.34 0.08 0.27
C MET A 51 9.89 -0.99 1.27
N VAL A 52 8.93 -1.84 0.91
CA VAL A 52 8.49 -2.94 1.78
C VAL A 52 9.57 -4.02 1.82
N ILE A 53 10.19 -4.31 0.67
CA ILE A 53 11.39 -5.16 0.59
C ILE A 53 12.51 -4.60 1.46
N ALA A 54 12.85 -3.31 1.32
CA ALA A 54 13.92 -2.68 2.09
C ALA A 54 13.69 -2.71 3.61
N ARG A 55 12.43 -2.76 4.07
CA ARG A 55 12.09 -2.85 5.50
C ARG A 55 12.14 -4.26 6.06
N VAL A 56 11.85 -5.29 5.23
CA VAL A 56 11.88 -6.70 5.66
C VAL A 56 13.26 -7.34 5.45
N LEU A 57 14.01 -6.90 4.44
CA LEU A 57 15.29 -7.47 4.02
C LEU A 57 16.34 -7.50 5.15
N PRO A 58 16.54 -6.44 5.97
CA PRO A 58 17.49 -6.50 7.08
C PRO A 58 17.13 -7.62 8.06
N GLY A 59 15.85 -7.72 8.43
CA GLY A 59 15.36 -8.81 9.27
C GLY A 59 15.64 -10.18 8.66
N LEU A 60 15.38 -10.37 7.37
CA LEU A 60 15.63 -11.62 6.64
C LEU A 60 17.10 -12.06 6.64
N VAL A 61 18.04 -11.12 6.54
CA VAL A 61 19.48 -11.44 6.58
C VAL A 61 20.06 -11.43 8.01
N GLY A 62 19.20 -11.39 9.03
CA GLY A 62 19.60 -11.36 10.44
C GLY A 62 20.36 -10.09 10.81
N LYS A 63 20.12 -8.99 10.10
CA LYS A 63 20.67 -7.66 10.36
C LYS A 63 19.57 -6.74 10.90
N SER A 64 19.98 -5.65 11.53
CA SER A 64 19.11 -4.53 11.87
C SER A 64 19.72 -3.25 11.34
N TYR A 65 18.97 -2.15 11.36
CA TYR A 65 19.51 -0.83 11.00
C TYR A 65 20.77 -0.43 11.80
N LEU A 66 21.03 -1.06 12.96
CA LEU A 66 22.27 -0.87 13.73
C LEU A 66 23.53 -1.39 13.02
N ASN A 67 23.38 -2.20 11.97
CA ASN A 67 24.49 -2.79 11.21
C ASN A 67 24.83 -2.02 9.91
N ALA A 68 24.23 -0.85 9.69
CA ALA A 68 24.27 -0.13 8.41
C ALA A 68 25.65 0.43 7.99
N GLY A 69 26.67 0.41 8.87
CA GLY A 69 27.99 0.99 8.60
C GLY A 69 28.97 0.15 7.77
N ARG A 70 28.57 -1.00 7.18
CA ARG A 70 29.52 -1.96 6.54
C ARG A 70 29.04 -2.57 5.22
N VAL A 71 28.52 -1.77 4.28
CA VAL A 71 28.08 -2.32 2.99
C VAL A 71 28.79 -1.61 1.82
N VAL A 72 29.46 -2.39 0.97
CA VAL A 72 29.98 -1.98 -0.36
C VAL A 72 29.08 -2.62 -1.43
N LEU A 73 28.68 -1.85 -2.45
CA LEU A 73 27.70 -2.25 -3.47
C LEU A 73 28.33 -2.30 -4.88
N PRO A 74 28.00 -3.31 -5.71
CA PRO A 74 28.09 -3.24 -7.17
C PRO A 74 26.75 -2.78 -7.80
N PRO A 75 26.73 -2.31 -9.07
CA PRO A 75 25.53 -1.72 -9.67
C PRO A 75 24.57 -2.78 -10.26
N PRO A 76 23.23 -2.61 -10.17
CA PRO A 76 22.26 -3.54 -10.74
C PRO A 76 21.87 -3.19 -12.19
N LYS A 77 21.56 -4.22 -12.99
CA LYS A 77 20.87 -4.14 -14.29
C LYS A 77 19.47 -4.75 -14.15
N CYS A 78 18.48 -4.15 -14.80
CA CYS A 78 17.10 -4.67 -14.87
C CYS A 78 16.81 -5.23 -16.26
N PRO A 79 16.12 -6.38 -16.38
CA PRO A 79 15.35 -6.73 -17.58
C PRO A 79 13.89 -6.29 -17.44
N GLN A 80 13.31 -5.75 -18.52
CA GLN A 80 11.88 -5.55 -18.70
C GLN A 80 11.36 -6.62 -19.68
N THR A 81 10.15 -7.12 -19.45
CA THR A 81 9.45 -7.98 -20.41
C THR A 81 8.05 -7.44 -20.66
N ASP A 82 7.76 -7.23 -21.94
CA ASP A 82 6.52 -6.79 -22.56
C ASP A 82 5.52 -7.93 -22.88
N SER A 83 4.29 -7.53 -23.27
CA SER A 83 3.12 -8.26 -23.86
C SER A 83 1.99 -8.62 -22.86
N CYS A 84 0.66 -8.43 -23.10
CA CYS A 84 -0.21 -8.34 -24.29
C CYS A 84 -1.48 -7.45 -24.03
N PRO A 85 -2.31 -7.10 -25.04
CA PRO A 85 -3.29 -6.00 -24.98
C PRO A 85 -4.74 -6.46 -24.70
N SER A 86 -5.21 -6.26 -23.47
CA SER A 86 -6.63 -6.09 -23.20
C SER A 86 -6.81 -5.02 -22.13
N PRO A 87 -7.74 -4.06 -22.28
CA PRO A 87 -7.94 -3.03 -21.27
C PRO A 87 -8.42 -3.68 -19.96
N LEU A 88 -7.74 -3.33 -18.87
CA LEU A 88 -8.10 -3.68 -17.50
C LEU A 88 -9.32 -2.84 -17.10
N MET A 89 -10.43 -3.47 -16.75
CA MET A 89 -11.61 -2.79 -16.24
C MET A 89 -11.58 -2.76 -14.72
N VAL A 90 -11.71 -1.58 -14.11
CA VAL A 90 -11.71 -1.39 -12.66
C VAL A 90 -12.98 -0.64 -12.28
N GLN A 91 -13.70 -1.13 -11.28
CA GLN A 91 -14.81 -0.38 -10.70
C GLN A 91 -14.23 0.57 -9.64
N TYR A 92 -14.44 1.87 -9.79
CA TYR A 92 -14.00 2.88 -8.84
C TYR A 92 -15.20 3.56 -8.20
N SER A 93 -15.22 3.64 -6.88
CA SER A 93 -16.24 4.38 -6.14
C SER A 93 -15.67 5.29 -5.08
N ILE A 94 -16.35 6.41 -4.85
CA ILE A 94 -16.05 7.37 -3.80
C ILE A 94 -17.25 7.45 -2.86
N THR A 95 -16.99 7.41 -1.56
CA THR A 95 -18.04 7.41 -0.54
C THR A 95 -17.66 8.32 0.61
N ASN A 96 -18.60 9.13 1.08
CA ASN A 96 -18.50 9.85 2.34
C ASN A 96 -19.68 9.47 3.23
N THR A 97 -19.39 8.96 4.42
CA THR A 97 -20.39 8.59 5.42
C THR A 97 -20.34 9.47 6.68
N LEU A 98 -19.35 10.35 6.82
CA LEU A 98 -19.13 11.13 8.04
C LEU A 98 -20.10 12.32 8.16
N LYS A 99 -20.22 13.14 7.10
CA LYS A 99 -21.12 14.30 7.02
C LYS A 99 -21.50 14.55 5.56
N ASN A 100 -22.76 14.90 5.26
CA ASN A 100 -23.25 15.11 3.88
C ASN A 100 -22.98 13.88 3.00
N TYR A 101 -23.76 12.82 3.24
CA TYR A 101 -23.59 11.53 2.57
C TYR A 101 -23.59 11.68 1.04
N PHE A 102 -22.59 11.07 0.41
CA PHE A 102 -22.59 10.84 -1.03
C PHE A 102 -21.91 9.52 -1.37
N HIS A 103 -22.34 8.95 -2.49
CA HIS A 103 -21.74 7.76 -3.09
C HIS A 103 -21.81 7.86 -4.61
N TYR A 104 -20.66 7.76 -5.26
CA TYR A 104 -20.57 7.74 -6.72
C TYR A 104 -19.70 6.58 -7.18
N SER A 105 -20.07 5.96 -8.29
CA SER A 105 -19.33 4.83 -8.87
C SER A 105 -19.21 4.99 -10.39
N THR A 106 -18.10 4.49 -10.94
CA THR A 106 -17.84 4.42 -12.39
C THR A 106 -16.96 3.22 -12.70
N SER A 107 -17.05 2.73 -13.93
CA SER A 107 -16.13 1.72 -14.46
C SER A 107 -15.09 2.40 -15.31
N VAL A 108 -13.82 2.10 -15.07
CA VAL A 108 -12.68 2.73 -15.73
C VAL A 108 -11.90 1.67 -16.49
N CYS A 109 -11.55 1.97 -17.74
CA CYS A 109 -10.66 1.12 -18.54
C CYS A 109 -9.23 1.70 -18.53
N VAL A 110 -8.25 0.92 -18.09
CA VAL A 110 -6.83 1.32 -18.09
C VAL A 110 -5.96 0.24 -18.74
N PRO A 111 -4.77 0.59 -19.28
CA PRO A 111 -3.82 -0.43 -19.75
C PRO A 111 -3.41 -1.40 -18.63
N PRO A 112 -3.14 -2.69 -18.94
CA PRO A 112 -2.58 -3.63 -17.97
C PRO A 112 -1.30 -3.11 -17.29
N GLY A 113 -1.13 -3.42 -16.01
CA GLY A 113 0.03 -2.98 -15.23
C GLY A 113 -0.02 -1.52 -14.76
N SER A 114 -1.09 -0.77 -15.11
CA SER A 114 -1.34 0.58 -14.61
C SER A 114 -1.42 0.63 -13.09
N ARG A 115 -1.01 1.78 -12.55
CA ARG A 115 -1.12 2.09 -11.11
C ARG A 115 -2.51 2.63 -10.82
N LEU A 116 -2.95 2.54 -9.56
CA LEU A 116 -4.23 3.09 -9.13
C LEU A 116 -4.37 4.58 -9.43
N LEU A 117 -3.28 5.35 -9.36
CA LEU A 117 -3.28 6.75 -9.77
C LEU A 117 -3.82 6.95 -11.20
N GLN A 118 -3.51 6.06 -12.14
CA GLN A 118 -4.02 6.13 -13.51
C GLN A 118 -5.55 5.95 -13.55
N VAL A 119 -6.08 5.04 -12.72
CA VAL A 119 -7.54 4.82 -12.61
C VAL A 119 -8.22 6.10 -12.11
N LEU A 120 -7.64 6.77 -11.11
CA LEU A 120 -8.14 8.04 -10.59
C LEU A 120 -8.11 9.14 -11.66
N GLN A 121 -7.04 9.22 -12.44
CA GLN A 121 -6.89 10.18 -13.53
C GLN A 121 -7.94 9.96 -14.62
N VAL A 122 -8.14 8.73 -15.08
CA VAL A 122 -9.15 8.44 -16.12
C VAL A 122 -10.56 8.71 -15.59
N ALA A 123 -10.88 8.34 -14.34
CA ALA A 123 -12.17 8.65 -13.74
C ALA A 123 -12.44 10.17 -13.66
N ARG A 124 -11.41 10.94 -13.30
CA ARG A 124 -11.46 12.41 -13.31
C ARG A 124 -11.70 12.95 -14.70
N ASP A 125 -10.97 12.46 -15.70
CA ASP A 125 -11.06 12.97 -17.06
C ASP A 125 -12.44 12.67 -17.69
N GLU A 126 -13.06 11.54 -17.33
CA GLU A 126 -14.43 11.20 -17.74
C GLU A 126 -15.51 12.02 -17.02
N LYS A 127 -15.40 12.19 -15.70
CA LYS A 127 -16.41 12.90 -14.88
C LYS A 127 -15.73 13.84 -13.89
N PRO A 128 -15.19 14.99 -14.35
CA PRO A 128 -14.36 15.87 -13.53
C PRO A 128 -15.12 16.50 -12.36
N GLN A 129 -16.43 16.71 -12.49
CA GLN A 129 -17.27 17.26 -11.42
C GLN A 129 -17.44 16.28 -10.26
N ILE A 130 -17.27 14.97 -10.49
CA ILE A 130 -17.50 13.91 -9.50
C ILE A 130 -16.17 13.37 -8.98
N PHE A 131 -15.24 13.02 -9.88
CA PHE A 131 -13.98 12.35 -9.52
C PHE A 131 -12.77 13.29 -9.56
N SER A 132 -12.96 14.60 -9.42
CA SER A 132 -11.86 15.53 -9.15
C SER A 132 -11.09 15.08 -7.91
N PHE A 133 -9.77 15.17 -7.95
CA PHE A 133 -8.93 14.86 -6.81
C PHE A 133 -7.66 15.71 -6.82
N GLU A 134 -7.08 15.87 -5.64
CA GLU A 134 -5.82 16.57 -5.44
C GLU A 134 -4.81 15.66 -4.74
N THR A 135 -3.54 15.83 -5.08
CA THR A 135 -2.44 15.05 -4.50
C THR A 135 -1.30 15.92 -4.02
N VAL A 136 -0.70 15.54 -2.91
CA VAL A 136 0.61 16.03 -2.47
C VAL A 136 1.64 14.92 -2.65
N ASN A 137 2.80 15.25 -3.22
CA ASN A 137 3.90 14.29 -3.39
C ASN A 137 4.82 14.32 -2.16
N TYR A 138 5.14 13.13 -1.65
CA TYR A 138 6.16 12.95 -0.62
C TYR A 138 7.33 12.16 -1.19
N ASP A 139 8.57 12.62 -0.96
CA ASP A 139 9.80 12.09 -1.58
C ASP A 139 10.00 10.57 -1.45
N HIS A 140 9.45 9.95 -0.39
CA HIS A 140 9.64 8.53 -0.11
C HIS A 140 8.35 7.69 -0.15
N LEU A 141 7.19 8.34 -0.26
CA LEU A 141 5.87 7.66 -0.24
C LEU A 141 5.14 7.80 -1.59
N GLY A 142 5.54 8.78 -2.40
CA GLY A 142 4.87 9.12 -3.64
C GLY A 142 3.61 9.97 -3.42
N PRO A 143 2.67 9.94 -4.38
CA PRO A 143 1.47 10.76 -4.34
C PRO A 143 0.51 10.30 -3.27
N PHE A 144 0.13 11.24 -2.39
CA PHE A 144 -0.88 11.07 -1.36
C PHE A 144 -2.12 11.89 -1.74
N VAL A 145 -3.29 11.25 -1.77
CA VAL A 145 -4.55 11.91 -2.14
C VAL A 145 -5.07 12.69 -0.94
N VAL A 146 -5.17 14.01 -1.09
CA VAL A 146 -5.60 14.92 -0.01
C VAL A 146 -7.07 15.33 -0.13
N SER A 147 -7.62 15.32 -1.34
CA SER A 147 -9.00 15.72 -1.62
C SER A 147 -9.59 14.90 -2.75
N ILE A 148 -10.88 14.57 -2.66
CA ILE A 148 -11.68 13.96 -3.72
C ILE A 148 -13.05 14.62 -3.72
N HIS A 149 -13.59 14.94 -4.89
CA HIS A 149 -14.88 15.61 -5.05
C HIS A 149 -14.97 16.93 -4.25
N GLY A 150 -13.86 17.68 -4.21
CA GLY A 150 -13.74 18.93 -3.45
C GLY A 150 -13.72 18.77 -1.92
N LEU A 151 -13.79 17.54 -1.39
CA LEU A 151 -13.73 17.27 0.04
C LEU A 151 -12.31 16.88 0.45
N ALA A 152 -11.64 17.77 1.17
CA ALA A 152 -10.29 17.56 1.67
C ALA A 152 -10.26 16.88 3.05
N GLY A 153 -9.24 16.06 3.29
CA GLY A 153 -8.91 15.59 4.64
C GLY A 153 -8.40 16.73 5.53
N ASN A 154 -8.62 16.60 6.83
CA ASN A 154 -8.25 17.63 7.80
C ASN A 154 -7.54 16.99 9.00
N THR A 155 -6.35 17.48 9.33
CA THR A 155 -5.53 16.97 10.43
C THR A 155 -6.11 17.25 11.81
N THR A 156 -6.78 18.39 11.98
CA THR A 156 -7.44 18.80 13.24
C THR A 156 -8.69 17.96 13.49
N GLU A 157 -9.48 17.71 12.44
CA GLU A 157 -10.67 16.85 12.51
C GLU A 157 -10.34 15.35 12.38
N ARG A 158 -9.05 15.03 12.16
CA ARG A 158 -8.53 13.67 11.96
C ARG A 158 -9.27 12.93 10.85
N THR A 159 -9.51 13.59 9.73
CA THR A 159 -10.22 13.04 8.55
C THR A 159 -9.28 12.87 7.36
N TYR A 160 -9.50 11.84 6.56
CA TYR A 160 -8.67 11.50 5.40
C TYR A 160 -9.39 10.58 4.41
N TRP A 161 -8.84 10.44 3.21
CA TRP A 161 -9.31 9.46 2.22
C TRP A 161 -8.58 8.13 2.36
N GLN A 162 -9.33 7.08 2.71
CA GLN A 162 -8.82 5.72 2.83
C GLN A 162 -9.23 4.89 1.62
N PHE A 163 -8.30 4.14 1.04
CA PHE A 163 -8.57 3.28 -0.11
C PHE A 163 -8.74 1.83 0.29
N PHE A 164 -9.67 1.14 -0.37
CA PHE A 164 -9.97 -0.27 -0.17
C PHE A 164 -10.02 -1.00 -1.51
N SER A 165 -9.65 -2.28 -1.48
CA SER A 165 -10.04 -3.26 -2.49
C SER A 165 -11.16 -4.10 -1.89
N CYS A 166 -12.37 -3.94 -2.43
CA CYS A 166 -13.60 -4.41 -1.83
C CYS A 166 -13.68 -3.98 -0.34
N TRP A 167 -13.53 -4.92 0.59
CA TRP A 167 -13.65 -4.69 2.04
C TRP A 167 -12.30 -4.54 2.76
N SER A 168 -11.18 -4.71 2.05
CA SER A 168 -9.85 -4.72 2.66
C SER A 168 -9.12 -3.40 2.38
N PRO A 169 -8.61 -2.70 3.41
CA PRO A 169 -7.85 -1.47 3.21
C PRO A 169 -6.57 -1.75 2.44
N LEU A 170 -6.25 -0.90 1.47
CA LEU A 170 -5.04 -1.01 0.69
C LEU A 170 -3.82 -0.81 1.59
N GLN A 171 -2.82 -1.66 1.39
CA GLN A 171 -1.53 -1.59 2.09
C GLN A 171 -0.48 -0.78 1.32
N GLN A 172 -0.87 -0.25 0.16
CA GLN A 172 -0.03 0.44 -0.81
C GLN A 172 -0.68 1.77 -1.20
N GLY A 173 0.12 2.80 -1.47
CA GLY A 173 -0.37 4.10 -1.94
C GLY A 173 -0.83 4.06 -3.41
N VAL A 174 -1.63 5.04 -3.82
CA VAL A 174 -2.20 5.11 -5.18
C VAL A 174 -1.14 5.13 -6.29
N GLY A 175 0.04 5.67 -6.00
CA GLY A 175 1.18 5.70 -6.93
C GLY A 175 1.92 4.36 -7.09
N THR A 176 1.52 3.31 -6.37
CA THR A 176 2.24 2.02 -6.33
C THR A 176 1.33 0.81 -6.47
N TYR A 177 0.12 0.89 -5.92
CA TYR A 177 -0.86 -0.17 -6.03
C TYR A 177 -1.24 -0.44 -7.48
N ARG A 178 -1.31 -1.72 -7.87
CA ARG A 178 -1.71 -2.17 -9.19
C ARG A 178 -3.06 -2.89 -9.10
N PRO A 179 -4.14 -2.26 -9.59
CA PRO A 179 -5.44 -2.91 -9.62
C PRO A 179 -5.48 -4.16 -10.50
N LYS A 180 -6.39 -5.08 -10.19
CA LYS A 180 -6.70 -6.28 -10.97
C LYS A 180 -7.95 -6.06 -11.83
N ASN A 181 -8.14 -6.96 -12.80
CA ASN A 181 -9.29 -6.86 -13.68
C ASN A 181 -10.56 -7.13 -12.87
N TRP A 182 -11.58 -6.32 -13.09
CA TRP A 182 -12.86 -6.32 -12.36
C TRP A 182 -12.73 -6.03 -10.86
N GLU A 183 -11.59 -5.49 -10.42
CA GLU A 183 -11.43 -5.12 -9.01
C GLU A 183 -12.29 -3.90 -8.67
N HIS A 184 -12.94 -3.95 -7.51
CA HIS A 184 -13.69 -2.81 -6.97
C HIS A 184 -12.82 -2.04 -5.98
N ILE A 185 -12.34 -0.88 -6.42
CA ILE A 185 -11.60 0.07 -5.59
C ILE A 185 -12.55 1.10 -5.01
N GLN A 186 -12.49 1.27 -3.69
CA GLN A 186 -13.30 2.24 -2.96
C GLN A 186 -12.40 3.26 -2.29
N ALA A 187 -12.65 4.55 -2.52
CA ALA A 187 -12.13 5.63 -1.68
C ALA A 187 -13.22 6.05 -0.70
N ILE A 188 -12.98 5.85 0.60
CA ILE A 188 -13.95 6.16 1.65
C ILE A 188 -13.37 7.26 2.53
N PHE A 189 -14.12 8.36 2.67
CA PHE A 189 -13.77 9.44 3.58
C PHE A 189 -13.93 8.96 5.02
N SER A 190 -12.82 8.93 5.76
CA SER A 190 -12.66 8.20 7.02
C SER A 190 -11.99 9.07 8.09
N THR A 191 -11.96 8.56 9.32
CA THR A 191 -11.26 9.21 10.45
C THR A 191 -10.26 8.25 11.12
N TYR A 192 -9.26 8.79 11.82
CA TYR A 192 -8.19 8.03 12.52
C TYR A 192 -7.99 8.49 13.95
#